data_AF-A0A4U3L5F9-F1
#
_entry.id   AF-A0A4U3L5F9-F1
#
_cell.length_a   1.000
_cell.length_b   1.000
_cell.length_c   1.000
_cell.angle_alpha   90.00
_cell.angle_beta   90.00
_cell.angle_gamma   90.00
#
_symmetry.space_group_name_H-M   'P 1'
#
loop_
_entity.id
_entity.type
_entity.pdbx_description
1 polymer ?
#
loop_
_entity_poly.entity_id
_entity_poly.type
_entity_poly.pdbx_seq_one_letter_code
_entity_poly.pdbx_strand_id
1 'polypeptide(L)'
;MKLVKNVLLILIGLVIIGIGASTLRVAGLGVDPFTAMNIGLSSMFGMQLGIFQIIVNAFILFYVYLKNKKAIGLGTILNMLLVGILIQQISTWLQPYANSLGGSTIGKLLSLFVGVLIFTFGCALYMATDQG
;
A
#
# COMPACT_ATOMS: atom_id res chain seq x y z
N MET A 1 -13.84 -8.61 -22.13
CA MET A 1 -14.31 -8.90 -20.76
C MET A 1 -13.24 -9.45 -19.81
N LYS A 2 -12.24 -10.23 -20.24
CA LYS A 2 -11.18 -10.74 -19.33
C LYS A 2 -10.34 -9.63 -18.68
N LEU A 3 -9.98 -8.60 -19.44
CA LEU A 3 -9.15 -7.48 -18.96
C LEU A 3 -9.84 -6.65 -17.84
N VAL A 4 -11.14 -6.38 -17.98
CA VAL A 4 -11.93 -5.64 -16.97
C VAL A 4 -12.04 -6.42 -15.66
N LYS A 5 -12.22 -7.74 -15.72
CA LYS A 5 -12.24 -8.60 -14.53
C LYS A 5 -10.89 -8.58 -13.80
N ASN A 6 -9.78 -8.64 -14.54
CA ASN A 6 -8.44 -8.59 -13.95
C ASN A 6 -8.15 -7.25 -13.29
N VAL A 7 -8.51 -6.14 -13.94
CA VAL A 7 -8.36 -4.80 -13.36
C VAL A 7 -9.20 -4.64 -12.08
N LEU A 8 -10.45 -5.14 -12.08
CA LEU A 8 -11.28 -5.12 -10.88
C LEU A 8 -10.66 -5.93 -9.73
N LEU A 9 -10.11 -7.12 -10.01
CA LEU A 9 -9.42 -7.93 -9.00
C LEU A 9 -8.18 -7.22 -8.44
N ILE A 10 -7.39 -6.60 -9.31
CA ILE A 10 -6.22 -5.77 -8.91
C ILE A 10 -6.67 -4.65 -7.98
N LEU A 11 -7.71 -3.90 -8.35
CA LEU A 11 -8.25 -2.80 -7.54
C LEU A 11 -8.77 -3.28 -6.18
N ILE A 12 -9.47 -4.41 -6.15
CA ILE A 12 -9.95 -4.99 -4.88
C ILE A 12 -8.76 -5.41 -4.01
N GLY A 13 -7.77 -6.09 -4.59
CA GLY A 13 -6.53 -6.47 -3.88
C GLY A 13 -5.80 -5.26 -3.32
N LEU A 14 -5.67 -4.20 -4.11
CA LEU A 14 -5.07 -2.92 -3.73
C LEU A 14 -5.75 -2.27 -2.51
N VAL A 15 -7.08 -2.26 -2.50
CA VAL A 15 -7.86 -1.74 -1.37
C VAL A 15 -7.60 -2.59 -0.12
N ILE A 16 -7.60 -3.91 -0.24
CA ILE A 16 -7.34 -4.83 0.87
C ILE A 16 -5.91 -4.64 1.42
N ILE A 17 -4.91 -4.53 0.55
CA ILE A 17 -3.52 -4.22 0.91
C ILE A 17 -3.47 -2.90 1.68
N GLY A 18 -4.16 -1.87 1.18
CA GLY A 18 -4.25 -0.57 1.83
C GLY A 18 -4.86 -0.63 3.24
N ILE A 19 -5.90 -1.45 3.44
CA ILE A 19 -6.53 -1.67 4.75
C ILE A 19 -5.55 -2.38 5.71
N GLY A 20 -4.89 -3.45 5.26
CA GLY A 20 -3.92 -4.17 6.09
C GLY A 20 -2.72 -3.30 6.48
N ALA A 21 -2.11 -2.63 5.51
CA ALA A 21 -0.95 -1.77 5.73
C ALA A 21 -1.28 -0.54 6.59
N SER A 22 -2.43 0.09 6.38
CA SER A 22 -2.87 1.21 7.23
C SER A 22 -3.13 0.78 8.67
N THR A 23 -3.74 -0.40 8.89
CA THR A 23 -3.95 -0.95 10.23
C THR A 23 -2.64 -1.12 10.98
N LEU A 24 -1.62 -1.70 10.33
CA LEU A 24 -0.28 -1.87 10.91
C LEU A 24 0.40 -0.53 11.16
N ARG A 25 0.25 0.43 10.23
CA ARG A 25 0.79 1.79 10.35
C ARG A 25 0.23 2.50 11.58
N VAL A 26 -1.09 2.51 11.73
CA VAL A 26 -1.76 3.27 12.80
C VAL A 26 -1.56 2.60 14.16
N ALA A 27 -1.40 1.27 14.19
CA ALA A 27 -0.99 0.54 15.40
C ALA A 27 0.45 0.84 15.86
N GLY A 28 1.25 1.55 15.04
CA GLY A 28 2.65 1.88 15.34
C GLY A 28 3.59 0.69 15.21
N LEU A 29 3.19 -0.35 14.48
CA LEU A 29 3.97 -1.59 14.30
C LEU A 29 4.87 -1.55 13.07
N GLY A 30 4.80 -0.48 12.29
CA GLY A 30 5.53 -0.31 11.04
C GLY A 30 4.67 -0.65 9.82
N VAL A 31 5.32 -0.58 8.65
CA VAL A 31 4.75 -0.85 7.32
C VAL A 31 5.79 -1.56 6.48
N ASP A 32 5.43 -1.96 5.26
CA ASP A 32 6.38 -2.56 4.32
C ASP A 32 7.61 -1.66 4.07
N PRO A 33 8.79 -2.22 3.75
CA PRO A 33 10.04 -1.45 3.65
C PRO A 33 9.99 -0.30 2.64
N PHE A 34 9.26 -0.46 1.54
CA PHE A 34 9.16 0.56 0.51
C PHE A 34 8.31 1.74 0.98
N THR A 35 7.15 1.46 1.56
CA THR A 35 6.32 2.49 2.20
C THR A 35 7.09 3.11 3.36
N ALA A 36 7.79 2.34 4.20
CA ALA A 36 8.61 2.84 5.31
C ALA A 36 9.67 3.86 4.84
N MET A 37 10.39 3.54 3.76
CA MET A 37 11.34 4.46 3.12
C MET A 37 10.64 5.74 2.65
N ASN A 38 9.48 5.62 1.99
CA ASN A 38 8.71 6.78 1.57
C ASN A 38 8.20 7.61 2.76
N ILE A 39 7.80 6.98 3.88
CA ILE A 39 7.41 7.69 5.10
C ILE A 39 8.59 8.50 5.62
N GLY A 40 9.75 7.87 5.79
CA GLY A 40 10.95 8.51 6.34
C GLY A 40 11.46 9.65 5.46
N LEU A 41 11.48 9.48 4.14
CA LEU A 41 11.85 10.55 3.22
C LEU A 41 10.79 11.66 3.20
N SER A 42 9.51 11.31 3.13
CA SER A 42 8.43 12.30 3.13
C SER A 42 8.43 13.18 4.38
N SER A 43 8.77 12.62 5.56
CA SER A 43 8.90 13.40 6.79
C SER A 43 10.12 14.32 6.80
N MET A 44 11.23 13.93 6.16
CA MET A 44 12.39 14.82 5.96
C MET A 44 12.08 15.98 5.01
N PHE A 45 11.31 15.74 3.95
CA PHE A 45 10.93 16.77 2.97
C PHE A 45 9.66 17.55 3.34
N GLY A 46 8.97 17.20 4.44
CA GLY A 46 7.72 17.83 4.84
C GLY A 46 6.55 17.59 3.87
N MET A 47 6.64 16.56 3.03
CA MET A 47 5.63 16.23 2.02
C MET A 47 4.67 15.15 2.52
N GLN A 48 3.46 15.14 1.98
CA GLN A 48 2.52 14.04 2.24
C GLN A 48 3.02 12.75 1.57
N LEU A 49 2.90 11.63 2.29
CA LEU A 49 3.34 10.31 1.83
C LEU A 49 2.79 9.95 0.44
N GLY A 50 1.50 10.20 0.19
CA GLY A 50 0.88 9.87 -1.09
C GLY A 50 1.55 10.57 -2.27
N ILE A 51 1.86 11.86 -2.12
CA ILE A 51 2.51 12.66 -3.19
C ILE A 51 3.96 12.20 -3.37
N PHE A 52 4.69 12.00 -2.28
CA PHE A 52 6.09 11.57 -2.34
C PHE A 52 6.22 10.19 -2.99
N GLN A 53 5.35 9.25 -2.62
CA GLN A 53 5.33 7.91 -3.18
C GLN A 53 5.01 7.91 -4.68
N ILE A 54 4.10 8.77 -5.15
CA ILE A 54 3.84 8.95 -6.59
C ILE A 54 5.09 9.44 -7.32
N ILE A 55 5.81 10.41 -6.75
CA ILE A 55 7.04 10.95 -7.36
C ILE A 55 8.10 9.86 -7.47
N VAL A 56 8.39 9.15 -6.37
CA VAL A 56 9.38 8.06 -6.35
C VAL A 56 8.99 6.95 -7.33
N ASN A 57 7.72 6.56 -7.34
CA ASN A 57 7.23 5.55 -8.27
C ASN A 57 7.28 6.01 -9.73
N ALA A 58 7.05 7.29 -10.02
CA ALA A 58 7.19 7.83 -11.36
C ALA A 58 8.66 7.75 -11.84
N PHE A 59 9.63 8.04 -10.96
CA PHE A 59 11.06 7.85 -11.27
C PHE A 59 11.40 6.38 -11.53
N ILE A 60 10.89 5.45 -10.70
CA ILE A 60 11.12 4.01 -10.88
C ILE A 60 10.50 3.54 -12.20
N LEU A 61 9.25 3.91 -12.49
CA LEU A 61 8.58 3.55 -13.75
C LEU A 61 9.32 4.11 -14.96
N PHE A 62 9.80 5.34 -14.89
CA PHE A 62 10.59 5.94 -15.97
C PHE A 62 11.88 5.15 -16.22
N TYR A 63 12.60 4.77 -15.15
CA TYR A 63 13.82 3.97 -15.24
C TYR A 63 13.55 2.56 -15.81
N VAL A 64 12.50 1.89 -15.32
CA VAL A 64 12.10 0.56 -15.82
C VAL A 64 11.63 0.63 -17.27
N TYR A 65 10.94 1.71 -17.67
CA TYR A 65 10.50 1.92 -19.04
C TYR A 65 11.67 2.04 -20.03
N LEU A 66 12.77 2.66 -19.60
CA LEU A 66 14.00 2.75 -20.39
C LEU A 66 14.69 1.39 -20.59
N LYS A 67 14.69 0.53 -19.55
CA LYS A 67 15.41 -0.75 -19.58
C LYS A 67 14.59 -1.93 -20.10
N ASN A 68 13.32 -2.05 -19.74
CA ASN A 68 12.51 -3.20 -20.11
C ASN A 68 11.00 -2.92 -20.08
N LYS A 69 10.47 -2.42 -21.21
CA LYS A 69 9.06 -2.07 -21.38
C LYS A 69 8.08 -3.24 -21.19
N LYS A 70 8.55 -4.48 -21.40
CA LYS A 70 7.70 -5.69 -21.29
C LYS A 70 7.40 -6.08 -19.85
N ALA A 71 8.14 -5.56 -18.87
CA ALA A 71 7.92 -5.84 -17.45
C ALA A 71 6.90 -4.88 -16.81
N ILE A 72 6.48 -3.81 -17.51
CA ILE A 72 5.49 -2.87 -16.99
C ILE A 72 4.11 -3.31 -17.46
N GLY A 73 3.41 -4.03 -16.60
CA GLY A 73 2.01 -4.36 -16.78
C GLY A 73 1.08 -3.26 -16.24
N LEU A 74 -0.21 -3.35 -16.59
CA LEU A 74 -1.24 -2.45 -16.06
C LEU A 74 -1.37 -2.56 -14.53
N GLY A 75 -1.14 -3.76 -13.97
CA GLY A 75 -1.16 -3.99 -12.52
C GLY A 75 -0.08 -3.21 -11.80
N THR A 76 1.14 -3.18 -12.34
CA THR A 76 2.27 -2.45 -11.75
C THR A 76 2.03 -0.95 -11.69
N ILE A 77 1.49 -0.36 -12.77
CA ILE A 77 1.18 1.08 -12.82
C ILE A 77 0.08 1.43 -11.81
N LEU A 78 -0.99 0.64 -11.77
CA LEU A 78 -2.08 0.84 -10.81
C LEU A 78 -1.59 0.70 -9.38
N ASN A 79 -0.77 -0.32 -9.09
CA ASN A 79 -0.20 -0.53 -7.77
C ASN A 79 0.66 0.64 -7.31
N MET A 80 1.58 1.07 -8.17
CA MET A 80 2.50 2.16 -7.88
C MET A 80 1.78 3.52 -7.68
N LEU A 81 0.66 3.77 -8.35
CA LEU A 81 -0.08 5.01 -8.17
C LEU A 81 -1.07 4.95 -7.00
N LEU A 82 -1.80 3.84 -6.86
CA LEU A 82 -2.93 3.74 -5.94
C LEU A 82 -2.55 3.31 -4.53
N VAL A 83 -1.57 2.42 -4.33
CA VAL A 83 -1.22 1.91 -2.98
C VAL A 83 -0.94 3.05 -2.02
N GLY A 84 -0.08 3.99 -2.41
CA GLY A 84 0.34 5.08 -1.53
C GLY A 84 -0.81 5.99 -1.13
N ILE A 85 -1.69 6.31 -2.09
CA ILE A 85 -2.89 7.11 -1.82
C ILE A 85 -3.84 6.33 -0.90
N LEU A 86 -4.09 5.04 -1.18
CA LEU A 86 -4.98 4.20 -0.38
C LEU A 86 -4.48 4.07 1.05
N ILE A 87 -3.20 3.75 1.26
CA ILE A 87 -2.61 3.67 2.59
C ILE A 87 -2.75 5.00 3.33
N GLN A 88 -2.45 6.12 2.66
CA GLN A 88 -2.57 7.44 3.28
C GLN A 88 -4.01 7.74 3.69
N GLN A 89 -4.98 7.61 2.78
CA GLN A 89 -6.38 7.89 3.05
C GLN A 89 -6.96 6.98 4.12
N ILE A 90 -6.75 5.66 4.01
CA ILE A 90 -7.26 4.71 4.98
C ILE A 90 -6.60 4.94 6.35
N SER A 91 -5.30 5.23 6.40
CA SER A 91 -4.62 5.53 7.66
C SER A 91 -5.19 6.77 8.35
N THR A 92 -5.50 7.84 7.62
CA THR A 92 -6.13 9.04 8.19
C THR A 92 -7.55 8.76 8.72
N TRP A 93 -8.30 7.89 8.04
CA TRP A 93 -9.63 7.46 8.49
C TRP A 93 -9.57 6.55 9.73
N LEU A 94 -8.54 5.71 9.84
CA LEU A 94 -8.37 4.76 10.94
C LEU A 94 -7.73 5.39 12.18
N GLN A 95 -7.04 6.52 12.02
CA GLN A 95 -6.35 7.26 13.08
C GLN A 95 -7.19 7.56 14.34
N PRO A 96 -8.45 8.05 14.24
CA PRO A 96 -9.28 8.27 15.42
C PRO A 96 -9.62 6.98 16.19
N TYR A 97 -9.78 5.85 15.50
CA TYR A 97 -10.11 4.56 16.11
C TYR A 97 -8.89 3.85 16.70
N ALA A 98 -7.70 4.10 16.17
CA ALA A 98 -6.49 3.54 16.71
C ALA A 98 -6.03 4.23 18.00
N ASN A 99 -6.31 5.53 18.16
CA ASN A 99 -5.97 6.25 19.39
C ASN A 99 -6.74 5.72 20.61
N SER A 100 -7.94 5.14 20.42
CA SER A 100 -8.70 4.50 21.50
C SER A 100 -8.23 3.07 21.81
N LEU A 101 -7.63 2.37 20.83
CA LEU A 101 -7.06 1.02 20.98
C LEU A 101 -5.56 1.01 21.37
N GLY A 102 -4.86 2.11 21.09
CA GLY A 102 -3.39 2.20 21.11
C GLY A 102 -2.72 2.21 22.49
N GLY A 103 -3.50 2.34 23.56
CA GLY A 103 -3.00 2.25 24.94
C GLY A 103 -2.72 0.82 25.42
N SER A 104 -3.33 -0.20 24.80
CA SER A 104 -3.19 -1.59 25.26
C SER A 104 -2.28 -2.40 24.34
N THR A 105 -1.24 -3.02 24.91
CA THR A 105 -0.32 -3.94 24.20
C THR A 105 -1.07 -5.09 23.52
N ILE A 106 -2.18 -5.53 24.10
CA ILE A 106 -3.07 -6.56 23.52
C ILE A 106 -3.71 -6.07 22.21
N GLY A 107 -4.14 -4.80 22.14
CA GLY A 107 -4.74 -4.21 20.95
C GLY A 107 -3.75 -4.11 19.79
N LYS A 108 -2.47 -3.82 20.10
CA LYS A 108 -1.37 -3.85 19.12
C LYS A 108 -1.10 -5.27 18.60
N LEU A 109 -1.02 -6.27 19.48
CA LEU A 109 -0.85 -7.67 19.07
C LEU A 109 -1.99 -8.16 18.17
N LEU A 110 -3.24 -7.86 18.50
CA LEU A 110 -4.39 -8.25 17.68
C LEU A 110 -4.40 -7.54 16.32
N SER A 111 -4.13 -6.22 16.30
CA SER A 111 -4.02 -5.47 15.04
C SER A 111 -2.84 -5.93 14.18
N LEU A 112 -1.75 -6.44 14.78
CA LEU A 112 -0.66 -7.07 14.05
C LEU A 112 -1.15 -8.32 13.32
N PHE A 113 -1.75 -9.27 14.04
CA PHE A 113 -2.24 -10.52 13.44
C PHE A 113 -3.28 -10.26 12.35
N VAL A 114 -4.27 -9.42 12.64
CA VAL A 114 -5.34 -9.09 11.68
C VAL A 114 -4.78 -8.32 10.49
N GLY A 115 -3.94 -7.30 10.73
CA GLY A 115 -3.34 -6.48 9.68
C GLY A 115 -2.47 -7.29 8.72
N VAL A 116 -1.64 -8.19 9.24
CA VAL A 116 -0.79 -9.07 8.42
C VAL A 116 -1.62 -10.05 7.59
N LEU A 117 -2.67 -10.65 8.16
CA LEU A 117 -3.56 -11.56 7.44
C LEU A 117 -4.27 -10.85 6.27
N ILE A 118 -4.84 -9.67 6.54
CA ILE A 118 -5.51 -8.85 5.52
C ILE A 118 -4.52 -8.44 4.43
N PHE A 119 -3.34 -7.94 4.83
CA PHE A 119 -2.30 -7.52 3.88
C PHE A 119 -1.86 -8.68 2.97
N THR A 120 -1.59 -9.85 3.55
CA THR A 120 -1.15 -11.04 2.80
C THR A 120 -2.23 -11.53 1.85
N PHE A 121 -3.49 -11.54 2.28
CA PHE A 121 -4.62 -11.90 1.42
C PHE A 121 -4.79 -10.92 0.24
N GLY A 122 -4.64 -9.61 0.50
CA GLY A 122 -4.67 -8.60 -0.55
C GLY A 122 -3.54 -8.76 -1.57
N CYS A 123 -2.32 -9.04 -1.10
CA CYS A 123 -1.17 -9.33 -1.95
C CYS A 123 -1.43 -10.57 -2.83
N ALA A 124 -1.96 -11.64 -2.26
CA ALA A 124 -2.30 -12.85 -3.02
C ALA A 124 -3.33 -12.57 -4.13
N LEU A 125 -4.37 -11.78 -3.82
CA LEU A 125 -5.41 -11.42 -4.78
C LEU A 125 -4.89 -10.52 -5.92
N TYR A 126 -4.02 -9.57 -5.57
CA TYR A 126 -3.33 -8.70 -6.53
C TYR A 126 -2.44 -9.52 -7.48
N MET A 127 -1.58 -10.38 -6.94
CA MET A 127 -0.63 -11.19 -7.72
C MET A 127 -1.31 -12.26 -8.58
N ALA A 128 -2.48 -12.77 -8.16
CA ALA A 128 -3.23 -13.79 -8.91
C ALA A 128 -3.67 -13.37 -10.32
N THR A 129 -3.58 -12.07 -10.65
CA THR A 129 -4.01 -11.56 -11.96
C THR A 129 -2.91 -11.61 -13.02
N ASP A 130 -1.67 -11.93 -12.66
CA ASP A 130 -0.52 -12.14 -13.57
C ASP A 130 -0.31 -10.97 -14.57
N GLN A 131 -0.71 -9.75 -14.15
CA GLN A 131 -0.69 -8.53 -14.97
C GLN A 131 0.45 -7.58 -14.59
N GLY A 132 1.55 -8.10 -14.03
CA GLY A 132 2.77 -7.35 -13.68
C GLY A 132 3.40 -7.80 -12.39
#